data_AF-A0A6J8A804-F1
#
_entry.id   AF-A0A6J8A804-F1
#
_cell.length_a   1.000
_cell.length_b   1.000
_cell.length_c   1.000
_cell.angle_alpha   90.00
_cell.angle_beta   90.00
_cell.angle_gamma   90.00
#
_symmetry.space_group_name_H-M   'P 1'
#
loop_
_entity.id
_entity.type
_entity.pdbx_description
1 polymer ?
#
loop_
_entity_poly.entity_id
_entity_poly.type
_entity_poly.pdbx_seq_one_letter_code
_entity_poly.pdbx_strand_id
1 'polypeptide(L)'
;MNFLRSKNDIGIFNAKLNSNEANTNDLSSRVVDLEDEKNKLLYENSELKERVIDVQARSMRENLIFSGIDEAPDEQVKGAKNSHTENQLKLFIKEVTKIEDEMQFHVVHRLRPRDDGKPRSIIARFERRKDRDLVLQRAPATLKDTSYRVNEQLPMEIIERRNELWPIYKRGKRLGNECKFKGDVLYVNNVAVYPSSKRPVNRRQMRTQNSAPHIVNQPMIPIPTHTQQQIERNQAVQVASEMNLTQNPSGH
;
A
#
# COMPACT_ATOMS: atom_id res chain seq x y z
N MET A 1 -44.47 -29.51 53.26
CA MET A 1 -43.82 -28.18 53.11
C MET A 1 -42.72 -28.15 52.04
N ASN A 2 -41.77 -29.10 51.98
CA ASN A 2 -40.62 -29.03 51.06
C ASN A 2 -40.95 -29.12 49.55
N PHE A 3 -41.97 -29.89 49.16
CA PHE A 3 -42.34 -30.08 47.74
C PHE A 3 -42.93 -28.83 47.08
N LEU A 4 -43.69 -28.03 47.85
CA LEU A 4 -44.27 -26.77 47.38
C LEU A 4 -43.19 -25.70 47.18
N ARG A 5 -42.17 -25.67 48.04
CA ARG A 5 -41.02 -24.76 47.93
C ARG A 5 -40.20 -25.05 46.66
N SER A 6 -39.93 -26.33 46.41
CA SER A 6 -39.20 -26.78 45.20
C SER A 6 -39.90 -26.41 43.89
N LYS A 7 -41.24 -26.51 43.81
CA LYS A 7 -42.00 -26.10 42.61
C LYS A 7 -41.91 -24.59 42.35
N ASN A 8 -41.93 -23.78 43.41
CA ASN A 8 -41.76 -22.32 43.28
C ASN A 8 -40.34 -21.97 42.82
N ASP A 9 -39.32 -22.64 43.36
CA ASP A 9 -37.92 -22.42 42.96
C ASP A 9 -37.69 -22.78 41.47
N ILE A 10 -38.29 -23.87 40.99
CA ILE A 10 -38.26 -24.28 39.57
C ILE A 10 -38.97 -23.24 38.68
N GLY A 11 -40.11 -22.72 39.12
CA GLY A 11 -40.83 -21.66 38.39
C GLY A 11 -40.01 -20.38 38.25
N ILE A 12 -39.35 -19.95 39.32
CA ILE A 12 -38.45 -18.79 39.31
C ILE A 12 -37.24 -19.04 38.40
N PHE A 13 -36.67 -20.24 38.43
CA PHE A 13 -35.55 -20.62 37.57
C PHE A 13 -35.92 -20.58 36.08
N ASN A 14 -37.07 -21.17 35.71
CA ASN A 14 -37.56 -21.15 34.32
C ASN A 14 -37.85 -19.72 33.83
N ALA A 15 -38.41 -18.86 34.68
CA ALA A 15 -38.64 -17.46 34.34
C ALA A 15 -37.33 -16.71 34.06
N LYS A 16 -36.28 -16.96 34.85
CA LYS A 16 -34.94 -16.40 34.62
C LYS A 16 -34.30 -16.95 33.34
N LEU A 17 -34.47 -18.25 33.06
CA LEU A 17 -33.99 -18.87 31.82
C LEU A 17 -34.63 -18.22 30.59
N ASN A 18 -35.95 -18.08 30.57
CA ASN A 18 -36.67 -17.45 29.47
C ASN A 18 -36.29 -15.97 29.29
N SER A 19 -36.09 -15.24 30.39
CA SER A 19 -35.61 -13.85 30.34
C SER A 19 -34.19 -13.75 29.79
N ASN A 20 -33.29 -14.66 30.19
CA ASN A 20 -31.94 -14.71 29.65
C ASN A 20 -31.95 -15.09 28.16
N GLU A 21 -32.78 -16.05 27.75
CA GLU A 21 -32.93 -16.42 26.34
C GLU A 21 -33.40 -15.23 25.50
N ALA A 22 -34.43 -14.51 25.96
CA ALA A 22 -34.89 -13.28 25.32
C ALA A 22 -33.78 -12.22 25.21
N ASN A 23 -33.01 -12.00 26.28
CA ASN A 23 -31.89 -11.05 26.27
C ASN A 23 -30.77 -11.48 25.31
N THR A 24 -30.47 -12.78 25.25
CA THR A 24 -29.44 -13.30 24.32
C THR A 24 -29.87 -13.17 22.86
N ASN A 25 -31.16 -13.38 22.57
CA ASN A 25 -31.71 -13.17 21.23
C ASN A 25 -31.70 -11.69 20.83
N ASP A 26 -32.09 -10.79 21.73
CA ASP A 26 -31.99 -9.32 21.51
C ASP A 26 -30.54 -8.91 21.26
N LEU A 27 -29.61 -9.36 22.10
CA LEU A 27 -28.20 -9.05 21.95
C LEU A 27 -27.64 -9.60 20.63
N SER A 28 -28.03 -10.82 20.23
CA SER A 28 -27.64 -11.40 18.95
C SER A 28 -28.18 -10.59 17.77
N SER A 29 -29.42 -10.09 17.85
CA SER A 29 -29.99 -9.23 16.81
C SER A 29 -29.20 -7.92 16.70
N ARG A 30 -28.91 -7.28 17.83
CA ARG A 30 -28.13 -6.03 17.87
C ARG A 30 -26.72 -6.20 17.32
N VAL A 31 -26.08 -7.35 17.57
CA VAL A 31 -24.77 -7.65 16.99
C VAL A 31 -24.84 -7.73 15.47
N VAL A 32 -25.87 -8.38 14.91
CA VAL A 32 -26.06 -8.44 13.46
C VAL A 32 -26.28 -7.04 12.87
N ASP A 33 -27.14 -6.23 13.48
CA ASP A 33 -27.41 -4.86 13.01
C ASP A 33 -26.14 -3.99 13.05
N LEU A 34 -25.34 -4.10 14.12
CA LEU A 34 -24.06 -3.41 14.25
C LEU A 34 -23.02 -3.90 13.22
N GLU A 35 -22.99 -5.19 12.92
CA GLU A 35 -22.12 -5.73 11.88
C GLU A 35 -22.50 -5.20 10.49
N ASP A 36 -23.79 -5.13 10.19
CA ASP A 36 -24.29 -4.57 8.94
C ASP A 36 -24.00 -3.07 8.82
N GLU A 37 -24.23 -2.29 9.88
CA GLU A 37 -23.88 -0.87 9.93
C GLU A 37 -22.37 -0.66 9.78
N LYS A 38 -21.54 -1.43 10.50
CA LYS A 38 -20.08 -1.40 10.37
C LYS A 38 -19.66 -1.68 8.93
N ASN A 39 -20.21 -2.70 8.28
CA ASN A 39 -19.87 -3.04 6.90
C ASN A 39 -20.28 -1.93 5.92
N LYS A 40 -21.44 -1.31 6.14
CA LYS A 40 -21.89 -0.14 5.37
C LYS A 40 -20.96 1.04 5.54
N LEU A 41 -20.59 1.38 6.77
CA LEU A 41 -19.66 2.48 7.07
C LEU A 41 -18.27 2.22 6.49
N LEU A 42 -17.76 0.99 6.54
CA LEU A 42 -16.49 0.62 5.93
C LEU A 42 -16.52 0.82 4.41
N TYR A 43 -17.62 0.42 3.76
CA TYR A 43 -17.82 0.62 2.33
C TYR A 43 -17.86 2.12 1.99
N GLU A 44 -18.68 2.91 2.67
CA GLU A 44 -18.80 4.34 2.43
C GLU A 44 -17.47 5.08 2.68
N ASN A 45 -16.73 4.68 3.72
CA ASN A 45 -15.40 5.22 4.00
C ASN A 45 -14.41 4.90 2.87
N SER A 46 -14.46 3.69 2.30
CA SER A 46 -13.61 3.31 1.17
C SER A 46 -13.94 4.11 -0.09
N GLU A 47 -15.22 4.32 -0.37
CA GLU A 47 -15.69 5.12 -1.51
C GLU A 47 -15.33 6.61 -1.35
N LEU A 48 -15.42 7.14 -0.13
CA LEU A 48 -15.01 8.51 0.16
C LEU A 48 -13.50 8.69 -0.03
N LYS A 49 -12.69 7.73 0.42
CA LYS A 49 -11.23 7.75 0.21
C LYS A 49 -10.88 7.76 -1.27
N GLU A 50 -11.49 6.90 -2.09
CA GLU A 50 -11.25 6.90 -3.54
C GLU A 50 -11.64 8.23 -4.19
N ARG A 51 -12.76 8.84 -3.78
CA ARG A 51 -13.18 10.15 -4.27
C ARG A 51 -12.20 11.26 -3.90
N VAL A 52 -11.69 11.27 -2.67
CA VAL A 52 -10.65 12.23 -2.24
C VAL A 52 -9.39 12.07 -3.09
N ILE A 53 -8.95 10.83 -3.32
CA ILE A 53 -7.78 10.55 -4.16
C ILE A 53 -8.01 11.05 -5.60
N ASP A 54 -9.18 10.83 -6.20
CA ASP A 54 -9.49 11.33 -7.56
C ASP A 54 -9.47 12.86 -7.64
N VAL A 55 -10.06 13.54 -6.65
CA VAL A 55 -10.08 15.01 -6.60
C VAL A 55 -8.66 15.56 -6.46
N GLN A 56 -7.83 14.98 -5.57
CA GLN A 56 -6.44 15.37 -5.41
C GLN A 56 -5.64 15.13 -6.70
N ALA A 57 -5.78 13.95 -7.32
CA ALA A 57 -5.10 13.62 -8.56
C ALA A 57 -5.51 14.57 -9.71
N ARG A 58 -6.78 14.97 -9.79
CA ARG A 58 -7.25 15.95 -10.77
C ARG A 58 -6.66 17.33 -10.49
N SER A 59 -6.54 17.74 -9.23
CA SER A 59 -5.93 19.03 -8.83
C SER A 59 -4.43 19.09 -9.03
N MET A 60 -3.73 17.94 -9.07
CA MET A 60 -2.27 17.86 -9.21
C MET A 60 -1.82 17.60 -10.66
N ARG A 61 -2.77 17.45 -11.59
CA ARG A 61 -2.49 16.97 -12.96
C ARG A 61 -1.60 17.93 -13.74
N GLU A 62 -1.72 19.23 -13.52
CA GLU A 62 -0.89 20.25 -14.15
C GLU A 62 0.44 20.45 -13.42
N ASN A 63 0.76 19.63 -12.41
CA ASN A 63 1.96 19.79 -11.60
C ASN A 63 3.06 18.82 -12.00
N LEU A 64 4.30 19.32 -12.02
CA LEU A 64 5.51 18.50 -12.09
C LEU A 64 6.41 18.77 -10.89
N ILE A 65 7.15 17.73 -10.51
CA ILE A 65 8.20 17.77 -9.49
C ILE A 65 9.55 17.70 -10.19
N PHE A 66 10.38 18.71 -9.94
CA PHE A 66 11.75 18.80 -10.44
C PHE A 66 12.72 18.56 -9.29
N SER A 67 13.64 17.61 -9.44
CA SER A 67 14.63 17.26 -8.42
C SER A 67 16.04 17.47 -8.93
N GLY A 68 16.96 17.84 -8.03
CA GLY A 68 18.39 17.99 -8.32
C GLY A 68 18.84 19.39 -8.74
N ILE A 69 17.92 20.35 -8.88
CA ILE A 69 18.25 21.75 -9.17
C ILE A 69 18.82 22.39 -7.91
N ASP A 70 20.02 22.96 -7.97
CA ASP A 70 20.69 23.55 -6.81
C ASP A 70 19.90 24.75 -6.25
N GLU A 71 20.00 24.96 -4.94
CA GLU A 71 19.37 26.08 -4.26
C GLU A 71 20.30 27.28 -4.28
N ALA A 72 19.76 28.46 -4.61
CA ALA A 72 20.53 29.67 -4.43
C ALA A 72 20.73 29.98 -2.93
N PRO A 73 21.79 30.69 -2.54
CA PRO A 73 22.11 30.96 -1.13
C PRO A 73 20.99 31.67 -0.37
N ASP A 74 20.21 32.50 -1.06
CA ASP A 74 19.06 33.23 -0.53
C ASP A 74 17.83 32.34 -0.34
N GLU A 75 17.63 31.32 -1.18
CA GLU A 75 16.52 30.36 -1.08
C GLU A 75 16.62 29.43 0.13
N GLN A 76 17.84 29.24 0.66
CA GLN A 76 18.10 28.37 1.83
C GLN A 76 17.48 28.94 3.12
N VAL A 77 17.18 30.25 3.15
CA VAL A 77 16.54 30.90 4.29
C VAL A 77 15.03 30.62 4.29
N LYS A 78 14.50 30.16 5.43
CA LYS A 78 13.04 29.96 5.60
C LYS A 78 12.30 31.27 5.34
N GLY A 79 11.42 31.28 4.34
CA GLY A 79 10.58 32.44 3.99
C GLY A 79 11.11 33.30 2.85
N ALA A 80 12.19 32.89 2.16
CA ALA A 80 12.68 33.56 0.97
C ALA A 80 11.62 33.60 -0.16
N LYS A 81 11.65 34.67 -0.96
CA LYS A 81 10.71 34.86 -2.07
C LYS A 81 10.97 33.85 -3.18
N ASN A 82 9.93 33.15 -3.63
CA ASN A 82 9.99 32.14 -4.71
C ASN A 82 10.32 32.70 -6.11
N SER A 83 10.54 34.02 -6.26
CA SER A 83 10.78 34.64 -7.56
C SER A 83 12.07 34.14 -8.23
N HIS A 84 13.08 33.77 -7.44
CA HIS A 84 14.31 33.20 -7.98
C HIS A 84 14.09 31.77 -8.50
N THR A 85 13.26 30.99 -7.79
CA THR A 85 12.98 29.58 -8.11
C THR A 85 12.29 29.43 -9.47
N GLU A 86 11.35 30.31 -9.80
CA GLU A 86 10.69 30.28 -11.10
C GLU A 86 11.67 30.56 -12.25
N ASN A 87 12.55 31.55 -12.09
CA ASN A 87 13.55 31.88 -13.11
C ASN A 87 14.56 30.74 -13.30
N GLN A 88 15.03 30.13 -12.21
CA GLN A 88 15.87 28.94 -12.27
C GLN A 88 15.17 27.80 -13.02
N LEU A 89 13.88 27.58 -12.76
CA LEU A 89 13.11 26.55 -13.44
C LEU A 89 12.93 26.84 -14.93
N LYS A 90 12.66 28.09 -15.30
CA LYS A 90 12.55 28.52 -16.72
C LYS A 90 13.86 28.27 -17.46
N LEU A 91 14.99 28.64 -16.87
CA LEU A 91 16.32 28.37 -17.44
C LEU A 91 16.57 26.86 -17.58
N PHE A 92 16.30 26.10 -16.51
CA PHE A 92 16.43 24.65 -16.52
C PHE A 92 15.61 24.01 -17.66
N ILE A 93 14.33 24.38 -17.80
CA ILE A 93 13.47 23.83 -18.86
C ILE A 93 14.03 24.19 -20.24
N LYS A 94 14.44 25.45 -20.45
CA LYS A 94 14.98 25.91 -21.73
C LYS A 94 16.25 25.14 -22.11
N GLU A 95 17.20 25.01 -21.19
CA GLU A 95 18.50 24.36 -21.44
C GLU A 95 18.36 22.85 -21.60
N VAL A 96 17.59 22.22 -20.72
CA VAL A 96 17.52 20.75 -20.64
C VAL A 96 16.55 20.18 -21.65
N THR A 97 15.37 20.79 -21.80
CA THR A 97 14.33 20.25 -22.70
C THR A 97 14.40 20.82 -24.11
N LYS A 98 15.24 21.84 -24.34
CA LYS A 98 15.39 22.56 -25.61
C LYS A 98 14.06 23.10 -26.14
N ILE A 99 13.17 23.46 -25.23
CA ILE A 99 11.88 24.07 -25.56
C ILE A 99 12.08 25.58 -25.48
N GLU A 100 11.91 26.26 -26.60
CA GLU A 100 12.02 27.73 -26.69
C GLU A 100 10.72 28.45 -26.31
N ASP A 101 9.62 27.71 -26.14
CA ASP A 101 8.33 28.27 -25.76
C ASP A 101 8.37 28.84 -24.34
N GLU A 102 7.81 30.03 -24.17
CA GLU A 102 7.79 30.73 -22.89
C GLU A 102 6.69 30.14 -22.00
N MET A 103 7.07 29.15 -21.20
CA MET A 103 6.14 28.47 -20.30
C MET A 103 5.73 29.36 -19.14
N GLN A 104 4.42 29.37 -18.89
CA GLN A 104 3.80 30.10 -17.79
C GLN A 104 3.37 29.14 -16.67
N PHE A 105 3.55 29.61 -15.44
CA PHE A 105 3.24 28.87 -14.23
C PHE A 105 2.23 29.63 -13.39
N HIS A 106 1.31 28.92 -12.77
CA HIS A 106 0.44 29.50 -11.74
C HIS A 106 1.19 29.65 -10.42
N VAL A 107 1.93 28.62 -10.02
CA VAL A 107 2.64 28.58 -8.74
C VAL A 107 3.91 27.74 -8.92
N VAL A 108 5.04 28.28 -8.47
CA VAL A 108 6.32 27.58 -8.34
C VAL A 108 6.84 27.75 -6.92
N HIS A 109 7.21 26.65 -6.28
CA HIS A 109 7.83 26.69 -4.95
C HIS A 109 8.70 25.47 -4.69
N ARG A 110 9.69 25.64 -3.81
CA ARG A 110 10.50 24.53 -3.28
C ARG A 110 9.69 23.75 -2.24
N LEU A 111 9.82 22.43 -2.26
CA LEU A 111 9.33 21.53 -1.21
C LEU A 111 10.15 21.69 0.07
N ARG A 112 9.75 20.95 1.11
CA ARG A 112 10.49 20.90 2.38
C ARG A 112 11.88 20.27 2.18
N PRO A 113 12.86 20.65 3.02
CA PRO A 113 14.16 19.97 3.11
C PRO A 113 14.01 18.46 3.24
N ARG A 114 14.98 17.75 2.67
CA ARG A 114 15.12 16.30 2.78
C ARG A 114 16.32 15.99 3.68
N ASP A 115 16.25 14.88 4.40
CA ASP A 115 17.33 14.47 5.31
C ASP A 115 18.58 13.93 4.58
N ASP A 116 18.50 13.79 3.24
CA ASP A 116 19.58 13.25 2.39
C ASP A 116 20.61 14.29 1.95
N GLY A 117 20.49 15.54 2.43
CA GLY A 117 21.38 16.65 2.07
C GLY A 117 21.27 17.10 0.62
N LYS A 118 20.30 16.58 -0.15
CA LYS A 118 20.09 16.96 -1.55
C LYS A 118 19.27 18.24 -1.65
N PRO A 119 19.42 19.00 -2.76
CA PRO A 119 18.58 20.17 -3.01
C PRO A 119 17.08 19.84 -2.95
N ARG A 120 16.30 20.74 -2.37
CA ARG A 120 14.84 20.61 -2.27
C ARG A 120 14.23 20.54 -3.66
N SER A 121 13.32 19.61 -3.87
CA SER A 121 12.62 19.51 -5.15
C SER A 121 11.68 20.71 -5.35
N ILE A 122 11.54 21.17 -6.58
CA ILE A 122 10.60 22.23 -6.97
C ILE A 122 9.29 21.59 -7.42
N ILE A 123 8.16 22.10 -6.93
CA ILE A 123 6.85 21.84 -7.53
C ILE A 123 6.46 23.04 -8.36
N ALA A 124 6.10 22.80 -9.61
CA ALA A 124 5.58 23.82 -10.51
C ALA A 124 4.22 23.38 -11.07
N ARG A 125 3.23 24.25 -10.92
CA ARG A 125 1.92 24.13 -11.56
C ARG A 125 1.93 24.92 -12.86
N PHE A 126 1.80 24.22 -13.97
CA PHE A 126 1.75 24.81 -15.30
C PHE A 126 0.39 25.46 -15.53
N GLU A 127 0.36 26.58 -16.26
CA GLU A 127 -0.89 27.17 -16.72
C GLU A 127 -1.53 26.34 -17.84
N ARG A 128 -0.69 25.82 -18.75
CA ARG A 128 -1.14 25.00 -19.88
C ARG A 128 -0.71 23.55 -19.67
N ARG A 129 -1.69 22.64 -19.67
CA ARG A 129 -1.42 21.20 -19.60
C ARG A 129 -0.56 20.67 -20.75
N LYS A 130 -0.68 21.28 -21.95
CA LYS A 130 0.14 20.90 -23.11
C LYS A 130 1.64 21.09 -22.84
N ASP A 131 2.01 22.19 -22.20
CA ASP A 131 3.40 22.49 -21.84
C ASP A 131 3.94 21.49 -20.82
N ARG A 132 3.12 21.19 -19.80
CA ARG A 132 3.39 20.17 -18.80
C ARG A 132 3.69 18.82 -19.46
N ASP A 133 2.79 18.38 -20.35
CA ASP A 133 2.90 17.10 -21.04
C ASP A 133 4.14 17.07 -21.97
N LEU A 134 4.47 18.20 -22.60
CA LEU A 134 5.65 18.36 -23.45
C LEU A 134 6.96 18.22 -22.67
N VAL A 135 7.07 18.86 -21.50
CA VAL A 135 8.23 18.74 -20.59
C VAL A 135 8.37 17.30 -20.14
N LEU A 136 7.28 16.69 -19.67
CA LEU A 136 7.28 15.31 -19.18
C LEU A 136 7.68 14.30 -20.27
N GLN A 137 7.25 14.52 -21.51
CA GLN A 137 7.59 13.66 -22.64
C GLN A 137 9.08 13.76 -23.02
N ARG A 138 9.67 14.95 -23.00
CA ARG A 138 11.08 15.17 -23.40
C ARG A 138 12.08 14.80 -22.30
N ALA A 139 11.71 14.99 -21.04
CA ALA A 139 12.59 14.81 -19.90
C ALA A 139 13.34 13.45 -19.87
N PRO A 140 12.71 12.28 -20.12
CA PRO A 140 13.43 10.99 -20.08
C PRO A 140 14.59 10.89 -21.07
N ALA A 141 14.47 11.52 -22.24
CA ALA A 141 15.51 11.49 -23.27
C ALA A 141 16.64 12.48 -22.94
N THR A 142 16.32 13.63 -22.37
CA THR A 142 17.31 14.69 -22.09
C THR A 142 17.99 14.55 -20.73
N LEU A 143 17.36 13.85 -19.78
CA LEU A 143 17.84 13.72 -18.39
C LEU A 143 18.51 12.38 -18.06
N LYS A 144 18.65 11.49 -19.04
CA LYS A 144 19.08 10.10 -18.79
C LYS A 144 20.40 10.01 -18.01
N ASP A 145 21.37 10.87 -18.34
CA ASP A 145 22.73 10.83 -17.80
C ASP A 145 23.04 12.01 -16.86
N THR A 146 22.01 12.70 -16.36
CA THR A 146 22.17 13.81 -15.41
C THR A 146 21.68 13.42 -14.01
N SER A 147 21.96 14.25 -13.01
CA SER A 147 21.42 14.12 -11.65
C SER A 147 19.96 14.59 -11.54
N TYR A 148 19.45 15.31 -12.54
CA TYR A 148 18.13 15.90 -12.50
C TYR A 148 17.04 14.89 -12.80
N ARG A 149 15.86 15.08 -12.18
CA ARG A 149 14.68 14.24 -12.44
C ARG A 149 13.44 15.11 -12.58
N VAL A 150 12.55 14.71 -13.47
CA VAL A 150 11.24 15.31 -13.66
C VAL A 150 10.20 14.21 -13.52
N ASN A 151 9.28 14.38 -12.58
CA ASN A 151 8.22 13.42 -12.30
C ASN A 151 6.87 14.12 -12.20
N GLU A 152 5.80 13.37 -12.46
CA GLU A 152 4.44 13.82 -12.13
C GLU A 152 4.26 13.94 -10.63
N GLN A 153 3.54 14.98 -10.17
CA GLN A 153 3.06 15.00 -8.80
C GLN A 153 1.84 14.06 -8.68
N LEU A 154 1.90 13.14 -7.73
CA LEU A 154 0.83 12.19 -7.45
C LEU A 154 0.45 12.25 -5.96
N PRO A 155 -0.82 12.01 -5.61
CA PRO A 155 -1.24 11.75 -4.25
C PRO A 155 -0.41 10.62 -3.62
N MET A 156 -0.20 10.69 -2.31
CA MET A 156 0.64 9.74 -1.58
C MET A 156 0.10 8.31 -1.73
N GLU A 157 -1.21 8.14 -1.65
CA GLU A 157 -1.90 6.86 -1.77
C GLU A 157 -1.65 6.20 -3.14
N ILE A 158 -1.55 6.99 -4.22
CA ILE A 158 -1.19 6.48 -5.54
C ILE A 158 0.29 6.05 -5.57
N ILE A 159 1.17 6.80 -4.91
CA ILE A 159 2.60 6.46 -4.81
C ILE A 159 2.77 5.15 -4.03
N GLU A 160 2.08 5.00 -2.90
CA GLU A 160 2.08 3.78 -2.07
C GLU A 160 1.61 2.57 -2.87
N ARG A 161 0.47 2.70 -3.58
CA ARG A 161 -0.04 1.64 -4.47
C ARG A 161 0.95 1.29 -5.58
N ARG A 162 1.63 2.27 -6.16
CA ARG A 162 2.69 2.01 -7.15
C ARG A 162 3.88 1.30 -6.52
N ASN A 163 4.24 1.61 -5.28
CA ASN A 163 5.31 0.94 -4.55
C ASN A 163 4.99 -0.54 -4.31
N GLU A 164 3.73 -0.90 -4.01
CA GLU A 164 3.28 -2.30 -3.94
C GLU A 164 3.53 -3.05 -5.27
N LEU A 165 3.30 -2.37 -6.40
CA LEU A 165 3.42 -2.94 -7.75
C LEU A 165 4.84 -2.85 -8.32
N TRP A 166 5.73 -2.07 -7.71
CA TRP A 166 7.09 -1.83 -8.18
C TRP A 166 7.94 -3.10 -8.33
N PRO A 167 7.89 -4.09 -7.42
CA PRO A 167 8.58 -5.37 -7.61
C PRO A 167 8.13 -6.10 -8.88
N ILE A 168 6.83 -6.07 -9.18
CA ILE A 168 6.23 -6.70 -10.36
C ILE A 168 6.70 -5.96 -11.62
N TYR A 169 6.67 -4.63 -11.62
CA TYR A 169 7.19 -3.80 -12.70
C TYR A 169 8.66 -4.13 -13.02
N LYS A 170 9.53 -4.15 -11.99
CA LYS A 170 10.96 -4.46 -12.16
C LYS A 170 11.18 -5.87 -12.72
N ARG A 171 10.44 -6.86 -12.23
CA ARG A 171 10.51 -8.24 -12.73
C ARG A 171 10.05 -8.30 -14.20
N GLY A 172 8.94 -7.67 -14.52
CA GLY A 172 8.40 -7.61 -15.89
C GLY A 172 9.37 -6.98 -16.88
N LYS A 173 9.98 -5.84 -16.53
CA LYS A 173 11.01 -5.20 -17.37
C LYS A 173 12.23 -6.09 -17.58
N ARG A 174 12.69 -6.81 -16.55
CA ARG A 174 13.82 -7.75 -16.66
C ARG A 174 13.52 -8.91 -17.62
N LEU A 175 12.26 -9.34 -17.68
CA LEU A 175 11.79 -10.40 -18.56
C LEU A 175 11.47 -9.90 -19.99
N GLY A 176 11.72 -8.62 -20.29
CA GLY A 176 11.42 -8.04 -21.60
C GLY A 176 9.94 -7.70 -21.84
N ASN A 177 9.10 -7.76 -20.80
CA ASN A 177 7.67 -7.45 -20.93
C ASN A 177 7.42 -5.94 -21.07
N GLU A 178 6.34 -5.60 -21.77
CA GLU A 178 5.84 -4.24 -21.83
C GLU A 178 5.13 -3.88 -20.52
N CYS A 179 5.83 -3.16 -19.65
CA CYS A 179 5.27 -2.66 -18.39
C CYS A 179 5.03 -1.15 -18.43
N LYS A 180 3.81 -0.70 -18.08
CA LYS A 180 3.39 0.71 -18.02
C LYS A 180 2.49 0.97 -16.81
N PHE A 181 2.70 2.07 -16.11
CA PHE A 181 1.78 2.54 -15.06
C PHE A 181 0.75 3.50 -15.66
N LYS A 182 -0.52 3.35 -15.27
CA LYS A 182 -1.58 4.32 -15.54
C LYS A 182 -2.33 4.58 -14.24
N GLY A 183 -2.18 5.78 -13.68
CA GLY A 183 -2.64 6.07 -12.32
C GLY A 183 -1.94 5.15 -11.32
N ASP A 184 -2.70 4.41 -10.53
CA ASP A 184 -2.24 3.42 -9.55
C ASP A 184 -2.29 1.97 -10.05
N VAL A 185 -2.51 1.75 -11.35
CA VAL A 185 -2.60 0.41 -11.96
C VAL A 185 -1.36 0.15 -12.84
N LEU A 186 -0.79 -1.05 -12.70
CA LEU A 186 0.30 -1.54 -13.56
C LEU A 186 -0.28 -2.38 -14.69
N TYR A 187 0.11 -2.10 -15.93
CA TYR A 187 -0.20 -2.93 -17.10
C TYR A 187 1.05 -3.69 -17.50
N VAL A 188 0.96 -5.02 -17.59
CA VAL A 188 2.03 -5.91 -18.08
C VAL A 188 1.49 -6.64 -19.31
N ASN A 189 2.06 -6.37 -20.49
CA ASN A 189 1.58 -6.89 -21.78
C ASN A 189 0.06 -6.67 -21.95
N ASN A 190 -0.41 -5.45 -21.66
CA ASN A 190 -1.81 -5.02 -21.64
C ASN A 190 -2.73 -5.69 -20.60
N VAL A 191 -2.21 -6.52 -19.71
CA VAL A 191 -2.97 -7.09 -18.59
C VAL A 191 -2.83 -6.19 -17.36
N ALA A 192 -3.97 -5.78 -16.79
CA ALA A 192 -4.02 -4.93 -15.60
C ALA A 192 -3.69 -5.73 -14.32
N VAL A 193 -2.80 -5.17 -13.51
CA VAL A 193 -2.41 -5.65 -12.19
C VAL A 193 -2.72 -4.55 -11.17
N TYR A 194 -3.58 -4.89 -10.22
CA TYR A 194 -4.09 -3.97 -9.20
C TYR A 194 -3.33 -4.12 -7.88
N PRO A 195 -3.14 -3.02 -7.13
CA PRO A 195 -2.58 -3.07 -5.78
C PRO A 195 -3.53 -3.84 -4.85
N SER A 196 -2.98 -4.38 -3.77
CA SER A 196 -3.73 -5.18 -2.79
C SER A 196 -4.87 -4.38 -2.16
N SER A 197 -4.62 -3.09 -1.93
CA SER A 197 -5.52 -2.11 -1.35
C SER A 197 -6.75 -1.77 -2.21
N LYS A 198 -6.73 -2.08 -3.52
CA LYS A 198 -7.88 -1.89 -4.45
C LYS A 198 -8.66 -3.16 -4.74
N ARG A 199 -8.32 -4.29 -4.14
CA ARG A 199 -9.10 -5.51 -4.34
C ARG A 199 -10.51 -5.26 -3.79
N PRO A 200 -11.57 -5.52 -4.58
CA PRO A 200 -12.93 -5.31 -4.11
C PRO A 200 -13.12 -6.12 -2.83
N VAL A 201 -13.50 -5.42 -1.76
CA VAL A 201 -13.92 -6.06 -0.52
C VAL A 201 -15.13 -6.91 -0.88
N ASN A 202 -14.91 -8.21 -1.01
CA ASN A 202 -15.96 -9.13 -1.38
C ASN A 202 -16.97 -9.14 -0.22
N ARG A 203 -18.22 -8.71 -0.47
CA ARG A 203 -19.29 -8.64 0.55
C ARG A 203 -19.49 -9.96 1.31
N ARG A 204 -19.08 -11.09 0.71
CA ARG A 204 -19.09 -12.44 1.32
C ARG A 204 -17.88 -12.76 2.21
N GLN A 205 -16.73 -12.10 2.06
CA GLN A 205 -15.49 -12.45 2.76
C GLN A 205 -15.34 -11.77 4.13
N MET A 206 -16.06 -10.68 4.40
CA MET A 206 -16.02 -10.06 5.74
C MET A 206 -16.90 -10.80 6.76
N ARG A 207 -17.93 -11.51 6.31
CA ARG A 207 -18.77 -12.35 7.16
C ARG A 207 -18.02 -13.57 7.74
N THR A 208 -16.91 -13.98 7.12
CA THR A 208 -16.12 -15.14 7.54
C THR A 208 -14.93 -14.81 8.45
N GLN A 209 -14.63 -13.54 8.71
CA GLN A 209 -13.53 -13.18 9.63
C GLN A 209 -13.98 -13.01 11.10
N ASN A 210 -15.29 -12.86 11.34
CA ASN A 210 -15.88 -12.79 12.69
C ASN A 210 -16.52 -14.10 13.16
N SER A 211 -16.53 -15.13 12.32
CA SER A 211 -17.03 -16.48 12.67
C SER A 211 -15.85 -17.44 12.84
N ALA A 212 -14.93 -17.14 13.75
CA ALA A 212 -14.09 -18.18 14.32
C ALA A 212 -14.87 -18.78 15.51
N PRO A 213 -15.44 -20.00 15.40
CA PRO A 213 -15.93 -20.67 16.59
C PRO A 213 -14.74 -20.98 17.49
N HIS A 214 -14.92 -20.70 18.77
CA HIS A 214 -14.09 -21.20 19.85
C HIS A 214 -13.84 -22.70 19.64
N ILE A 215 -12.57 -23.09 19.60
CA ILE A 215 -12.13 -24.47 19.44
C ILE A 215 -12.62 -25.25 20.66
N VAL A 216 -13.65 -26.09 20.47
CA VAL A 216 -13.86 -27.29 21.28
C VAL A 216 -14.12 -28.46 20.32
N ASN A 217 -13.13 -29.35 20.26
CA ASN A 217 -13.15 -30.70 19.71
C ASN A 217 -13.46 -30.89 18.21
N GLN A 218 -12.40 -30.94 17.39
CA GLN A 218 -12.42 -31.70 16.13
C GLN A 218 -11.61 -33.00 16.30
N PRO A 219 -12.07 -34.14 15.74
CA PRO A 219 -11.26 -35.36 15.69
C PRO A 219 -10.12 -35.20 14.67
N MET A 220 -8.96 -35.74 15.02
CA MET A 220 -7.72 -35.72 14.24
C MET A 220 -7.94 -36.28 12.82
N ILE A 221 -7.59 -35.51 11.79
CA ILE A 221 -7.39 -36.00 10.42
C ILE A 221 -5.90 -36.35 10.26
N PRO A 222 -5.51 -37.50 9.67
CA PRO A 222 -4.12 -37.91 9.62
C PRO A 222 -3.32 -37.09 8.60
N ILE A 223 -2.08 -36.75 8.99
CA ILE A 223 -1.10 -36.03 8.18
C ILE A 223 -0.63 -36.93 7.01
N PRO A 224 -0.46 -36.43 5.78
CA PRO A 224 0.07 -37.21 4.66
C PRO A 224 1.53 -37.63 4.93
N THR A 225 1.79 -38.93 4.77
CA THR A 225 3.02 -39.67 5.09
C THR A 225 4.27 -39.28 4.30
N HIS A 226 4.28 -38.18 3.55
CA HIS A 226 5.42 -37.81 2.71
C HIS A 226 6.47 -36.92 3.38
N THR A 227 6.17 -36.42 4.59
CA THR A 227 7.07 -35.51 5.33
C THR A 227 7.92 -36.25 6.37
N GLN A 228 7.51 -37.43 6.85
CA GLN A 228 8.30 -38.24 7.80
C GLN A 228 9.57 -38.82 7.15
N GLN A 229 9.47 -39.33 5.91
CA GLN A 229 10.62 -39.91 5.21
C GLN A 229 11.71 -38.89 4.86
N GLN A 230 11.34 -37.61 4.67
CA GLN A 230 12.32 -36.54 4.44
C GLN A 230 13.02 -36.12 5.72
N ILE A 231 12.33 -36.15 6.86
CA ILE A 231 12.92 -35.83 8.16
C ILE A 231 13.86 -36.94 8.62
N GLU A 232 13.47 -38.21 8.49
CA GLU A 232 14.33 -39.36 8.81
C GLU A 232 15.56 -39.44 7.90
N ARG A 233 15.41 -39.13 6.61
CA ARG A 233 16.55 -39.11 5.68
C ARG A 233 17.54 -37.98 6.00
N ASN A 234 17.06 -36.83 6.45
CA ASN A 234 17.92 -35.72 6.84
C ASN A 234 18.62 -35.97 8.19
N GLN A 235 17.94 -36.63 9.14
CA GLN A 235 18.55 -37.05 10.41
C GLN A 235 19.59 -38.16 10.22
N ALA A 236 19.37 -39.13 9.33
CA ALA A 236 20.34 -40.17 9.01
C ALA A 236 21.63 -39.61 8.35
N VAL A 237 21.50 -38.59 7.51
CA VAL A 237 22.66 -37.90 6.89
C VAL A 237 23.46 -37.11 7.93
N GLN A 238 22.78 -36.51 8.92
CA GLN A 238 23.43 -35.77 10.01
C GLN A 238 24.22 -36.71 10.94
N VAL A 239 23.63 -37.84 11.33
CA VAL A 239 24.29 -38.85 12.19
C VAL A 239 25.48 -39.51 11.47
N ALA A 240 25.38 -39.77 10.16
CA ALA A 240 26.50 -40.31 9.38
C ALA A 240 27.68 -39.31 9.24
N SER A 241 27.40 -38.00 9.27
CA SER A 241 28.44 -36.97 9.25
C SER A 241 29.18 -36.83 10.59
N GLU A 242 28.47 -37.04 11.71
CA GLU A 242 29.06 -36.99 13.05
C GLU A 242 29.87 -38.26 13.39
N MET A 243 29.52 -39.42 12.81
CA MET A 243 30.27 -40.67 12.99
C MET A 243 31.59 -40.73 12.21
N ASN A 244 31.77 -39.91 11.16
CA ASN A 244 33.05 -39.84 10.42
C ASN A 244 34.08 -38.88 11.02
N LEU A 245 33.72 -38.10 12.04
CA LEU A 245 34.62 -37.17 12.74
C LEU A 245 35.33 -37.81 13.95
N THR A 246 34.97 -39.04 14.34
CA THR A 246 35.53 -39.72 15.52
C THR A 246 36.47 -40.88 15.19
N GLN A 247 36.78 -41.13 13.91
CA GLN A 247 37.81 -42.08 13.48
C GLN A 247 38.93 -41.38 12.71
N ASN A 248 39.76 -40.63 13.43
CA ASN A 248 41.16 -40.43 13.04
C ASN A 248 42.00 -40.46 14.31
N PRO A 249 42.60 -41.62 14.66
CA PRO A 249 43.56 -41.67 15.74
C PRO A 249 44.89 -41.06 15.26
N SER A 250 45.44 -40.23 16.14
CA SER A 250 46.85 -39.86 16.25
C SER A 250 47.84 -40.81 15.58
N GLY A 251 48.76 -40.25 14.78
CA GLY A 251 49.92 -40.96 14.27
C GLY A 251 50.97 -40.01 13.70
N HIS A 252 51.95 -39.68 14.57
CA HIS A 252 53.34 -39.23 14.34
C HIS A 252 53.65 -38.00 13.47
#